data_AF-A0A2V9CZF7-F1
#
_entry.id   AF-A0A2V9CZF7-F1
#
_cell.length_a   1.000
_cell.length_b   1.000
_cell.length_c   1.000
_cell.angle_alpha   90.00
_cell.angle_beta   90.00
_cell.angle_gamma   90.00
#
_symmetry.space_group_name_H-M   'P 1'
#
loop_
_entity.id
_entity.type
_entity.pdbx_description
1 polymer ?
#
loop_
_entity_poly.entity_id
_entity_poly.type
_entity_poly.pdbx_seq_one_letter_code
_entity_poly.pdbx_strand_id
1 'polypeptide(L)'
;MIASPLEWQMTAAPVPHPVIPVLAERGGTQLQTPRPTLLVDTREQNPFNFSRFQGWFAGIEKRALLLGDYSVAGLEEVCVVERKDLSDLVHSCTVDRNAFINRLRLMARYPHRLLVITSTLSQVKSPYSHASVDPNRTTQFLVAVLAGLQVPFVCSETHELGEELVGSYLYQVHLYHWLESHDYGRFLADNDL
;
A
#
# COMPACT_ATOMS: atom_id res chain seq x y z
N MET A 1 3.44 0.47 37.94
CA MET A 1 3.66 -0.20 36.65
C MET A 1 2.80 -1.45 36.64
N ILE A 2 1.76 -1.49 35.82
CA ILE A 2 1.05 -2.74 35.56
C ILE A 2 1.94 -3.48 34.56
N ALA A 3 2.54 -4.60 34.98
CA ALA A 3 3.27 -5.46 34.06
C ALA A 3 2.29 -5.90 32.96
N SER A 4 2.71 -5.82 31.69
CA SER A 4 1.89 -6.25 30.56
C SER A 4 1.44 -7.69 30.82
N PRO A 5 0.12 -7.97 30.86
CA PRO A 5 -0.36 -9.32 31.08
C PRO A 5 0.04 -10.14 29.87
N LEU A 6 1.00 -11.05 30.09
CA LEU A 6 1.60 -11.97 29.11
C LEU A 6 2.40 -11.26 28.01
N GLU A 7 3.66 -11.68 27.83
CA GLU A 7 4.32 -11.52 26.54
C GLU A 7 3.46 -12.27 25.52
N TRP A 8 2.69 -11.53 24.72
CA TRP A 8 1.96 -12.10 23.60
C TRP A 8 3.00 -12.68 22.63
N GLN A 9 3.28 -13.98 22.73
CA GLN A 9 4.02 -14.69 21.70
C GLN A 9 3.18 -14.68 20.44
N MET A 10 3.50 -13.76 19.54
CA MET A 10 2.91 -13.68 18.21
C MET A 10 3.57 -14.74 17.32
N THR A 11 3.03 -15.96 17.31
CA THR A 11 3.40 -16.94 16.27
C THR A 11 2.70 -16.53 14.98
N ALA A 12 3.41 -15.82 14.10
CA ALA A 12 2.90 -15.46 12.78
C ALA A 12 2.96 -16.67 11.83
N ALA A 13 1.83 -16.99 11.21
CA ALA A 13 1.70 -18.04 10.19
C ALA A 13 0.79 -17.54 9.05
N PRO A 14 1.27 -16.65 8.17
CA PRO A 14 0.46 -16.13 7.08
C PRO A 14 0.01 -17.25 6.15
N VAL A 15 -1.25 -17.19 5.72
CA VAL A 15 -1.82 -18.10 4.73
C VAL A 15 -1.48 -17.63 3.30
N PRO A 16 -1.59 -18.51 2.28
CA PRO A 16 -1.44 -18.08 0.90
C PRO A 16 -2.46 -17.01 0.49
N HIS A 17 -2.06 -16.16 -0.46
CA HIS A 17 -2.94 -15.18 -1.08
C HIS A 17 -4.20 -15.84 -1.69
N PRO A 18 -5.34 -15.12 -1.78
CA PRO A 18 -6.54 -15.69 -2.36
C PRO A 18 -6.39 -15.90 -3.87
N VAL A 19 -6.91 -17.02 -4.37
CA VAL A 19 -6.84 -17.38 -5.81
C VAL A 19 -7.62 -16.39 -6.67
N ILE A 20 -8.73 -15.88 -6.15
CA ILE A 20 -9.60 -14.93 -6.83
C ILE A 20 -9.51 -13.59 -6.05
N PRO A 21 -9.32 -12.45 -6.73
CA PRO A 21 -9.36 -11.16 -6.06
C PRO A 21 -10.77 -10.87 -5.54
N VAL A 22 -10.96 -9.75 -4.86
CA VAL A 22 -12.30 -9.30 -4.47
C VAL A 22 -13.19 -9.16 -5.70
N LEU A 23 -14.47 -9.53 -5.57
CA LEU A 23 -15.45 -9.48 -6.65
C LEU A 23 -16.61 -8.60 -6.21
N ALA A 24 -17.21 -7.90 -7.17
CA ALA A 24 -18.45 -7.16 -6.94
C ALA A 24 -19.65 -8.02 -7.35
N GLU A 25 -20.75 -7.88 -6.61
CA GLU A 25 -22.02 -8.58 -6.80
C GLU A 25 -23.20 -7.58 -6.71
N ARG A 26 -24.25 -7.83 -7.49
CA ARG A 26 -25.51 -7.06 -7.49
C ARG A 26 -26.70 -8.00 -7.61
N GLY A 27 -27.68 -7.88 -6.73
CA GLY A 27 -28.85 -8.75 -6.67
C GLY A 27 -28.49 -10.23 -6.54
N GLY A 28 -27.38 -10.55 -5.87
CA GLY A 28 -26.83 -11.91 -5.77
C GLY A 28 -26.16 -12.44 -7.05
N THR A 29 -25.89 -11.57 -8.04
CA THR A 29 -25.18 -11.91 -9.27
C THR A 29 -23.81 -11.23 -9.31
N GLN A 30 -22.76 -12.01 -9.52
CA GLN A 30 -21.42 -11.48 -9.70
C GLN A 30 -21.31 -10.60 -10.95
N LEU A 31 -20.79 -9.39 -10.78
CA LEU A 31 -20.49 -8.47 -11.88
C LEU A 31 -19.21 -8.92 -12.61
N GLN A 32 -19.27 -8.89 -13.93
CA GLN A 32 -18.09 -9.09 -14.78
C GLN A 32 -17.36 -7.75 -14.95
N THR A 33 -16.37 -7.52 -14.09
CA THR A 33 -15.58 -6.29 -14.10
C THR A 33 -14.24 -6.49 -14.83
N PRO A 34 -13.75 -5.48 -15.57
CA PRO A 34 -12.43 -5.58 -16.19
C PRO A 34 -11.34 -5.70 -15.13
N ARG A 35 -10.25 -6.38 -15.47
CA ARG A 35 -9.06 -6.47 -14.62
C ARG A 35 -8.16 -5.25 -14.87
N PRO A 36 -7.53 -4.68 -13.83
CA PRO A 36 -6.60 -3.58 -14.01
C PRO A 36 -5.31 -4.05 -14.69
N THR A 37 -4.63 -3.11 -15.34
CA THR A 37 -3.21 -3.23 -15.67
C THR A 37 -2.40 -2.47 -14.61
N LEU A 38 -1.51 -3.16 -13.89
CA LEU A 38 -0.63 -2.48 -12.93
C LEU A 38 0.47 -1.74 -13.65
N LEU A 39 0.82 -0.59 -13.09
CA LEU A 39 2.01 0.14 -13.46
C LEU A 39 3.06 0.03 -12.35
N VAL A 40 4.29 -0.25 -12.74
CA VAL A 40 5.46 -0.27 -11.87
C VAL A 40 6.45 0.78 -12.36
N ASP A 41 6.88 1.66 -11.46
CA ASP A 41 7.88 2.68 -11.79
C ASP A 41 9.21 2.04 -12.19
N THR A 42 9.80 2.50 -13.29
CA THR A 42 11.07 1.95 -13.79
C THR A 42 12.28 2.22 -12.90
N ARG A 43 12.19 3.16 -11.96
CA ARG A 43 13.30 3.54 -11.06
C ARG A 43 13.29 2.75 -9.75
N GLU A 44 12.18 2.06 -9.44
CA GLU A 44 12.09 1.19 -8.27
C GLU A 44 13.10 0.04 -8.41
N GLN A 45 14.06 -0.04 -7.48
CA GLN A 45 15.21 -0.95 -7.60
C GLN A 45 14.84 -2.40 -7.27
N ASN A 46 13.90 -2.60 -6.35
CA ASN A 46 13.49 -3.93 -5.90
C ASN A 46 11.98 -4.11 -6.03
N PRO A 47 11.38 -3.96 -7.24
CA PRO A 47 9.94 -3.88 -7.37
C PRO A 47 9.25 -5.19 -6.97
N PHE A 48 8.02 -5.07 -6.48
CA PHE A 48 7.10 -6.20 -6.42
C PHE A 48 6.89 -6.79 -7.83
N ASN A 49 6.77 -8.11 -7.89
CA ASN A 49 6.76 -8.86 -9.14
C ASN A 49 5.33 -9.08 -9.67
N PHE A 50 4.36 -9.23 -8.78
CA PHE A 50 2.94 -9.51 -8.99
C PHE A 50 2.60 -10.77 -9.81
N SER A 51 3.58 -11.47 -10.40
CA SER A 51 3.34 -12.64 -11.27
C SER A 51 2.61 -13.81 -10.58
N ARG A 52 2.67 -13.89 -9.26
CA ARG A 52 1.97 -14.93 -8.47
C ARG A 52 0.45 -14.75 -8.43
N PHE A 53 -0.06 -13.53 -8.67
CA PHE A 53 -1.49 -13.22 -8.62
C PHE A 53 -2.18 -13.51 -9.95
N GLN A 54 -2.15 -14.77 -10.36
CA GLN A 54 -2.75 -15.19 -11.63
C GLN A 54 -4.25 -14.86 -11.66
N GLY A 55 -4.66 -14.16 -12.72
CA GLY A 55 -6.06 -13.79 -12.90
C GLY A 55 -6.52 -12.57 -12.11
N TRP A 56 -5.64 -11.91 -11.34
CA TRP A 56 -5.99 -10.62 -10.73
C TRP A 56 -5.91 -9.48 -11.74
N PHE A 57 -4.92 -9.51 -12.62
CA PHE A 57 -4.58 -8.37 -13.48
C PHE A 57 -4.67 -8.73 -14.96
N ALA A 58 -4.97 -7.74 -15.79
CA ALA A 58 -4.89 -7.87 -17.25
C ALA A 58 -3.43 -7.88 -17.74
N GLY A 59 -2.54 -7.19 -17.01
CA GLY A 59 -1.12 -7.13 -17.28
C GLY A 59 -0.36 -6.33 -16.23
N ILE A 60 0.96 -6.32 -16.37
CA ILE A 60 1.88 -5.51 -15.57
C ILE A 60 2.78 -4.77 -16.55
N GLU A 61 2.82 -3.44 -16.46
CA GLU A 61 3.64 -2.58 -17.30
C GLU A 61 4.68 -1.84 -16.47
N LYS A 62 5.93 -1.85 -16.94
CA LYS A 62 6.99 -1.02 -16.36
C LYS A 62 7.14 0.27 -17.16
N ARG A 63 6.99 1.42 -16.51
CA ARG A 63 7.26 2.73 -17.13
C ARG A 63 7.54 3.78 -16.06
N ALA A 64 8.11 4.92 -16.45
CA ALA A 64 8.31 6.02 -15.52
C ALA A 64 6.96 6.63 -15.11
N LEU A 65 6.69 6.68 -13.81
CA LEU A 65 5.55 7.35 -13.21
C LEU A 65 5.93 8.78 -12.81
N LEU A 66 4.95 9.68 -12.79
CA LEU A 66 5.17 11.04 -12.29
C LEU A 66 5.46 11.04 -10.78
N LEU A 67 4.77 10.16 -10.05
CA LEU A 67 4.82 10.05 -8.59
C LEU A 67 4.50 8.61 -8.16
N GLY A 68 5.06 8.19 -7.03
CA GLY A 68 4.90 6.82 -6.50
C GLY A 68 5.78 5.79 -7.21
N ASP A 69 5.67 4.56 -6.74
CA ASP A 69 6.34 3.38 -7.29
C ASP A 69 5.34 2.45 -8.00
N TYR A 70 4.05 2.55 -7.64
CA TYR A 70 2.98 1.78 -8.27
C TYR A 70 1.72 2.61 -8.51
N SER A 71 0.99 2.26 -9.57
CA SER A 71 -0.32 2.81 -9.91
C SER A 71 -1.12 1.84 -10.81
N VAL A 72 -2.25 2.28 -11.33
CA VAL A 72 -3.08 1.54 -12.30
C VAL A 72 -3.15 2.32 -13.60
N ALA A 73 -3.04 1.62 -14.74
CA ALA A 73 -3.15 2.23 -16.05
C ALA A 73 -4.50 2.96 -16.23
N GLY A 74 -4.46 4.22 -16.67
CA GLY A 74 -5.62 5.09 -16.80
C GLY A 74 -6.07 5.79 -15.52
N LEU A 75 -5.48 5.46 -14.36
CA LEU A 75 -5.78 6.04 -13.05
C LEU A 75 -4.55 6.70 -12.40
N GLU A 76 -3.53 7.03 -13.19
CA GLU A 76 -2.23 7.53 -12.72
C GLU A 76 -2.33 8.86 -12.00
N GLU A 77 -3.32 9.68 -12.36
CA GLU A 77 -3.60 10.99 -11.74
C GLU A 77 -4.47 10.90 -10.49
N VAL A 78 -4.98 9.71 -10.15
CA VAL A 78 -5.87 9.51 -8.99
C VAL A 78 -5.42 8.44 -8.01
N CYS A 79 -4.53 7.54 -8.43
CA CYS A 79 -4.00 6.45 -7.60
C CYS A 79 -2.47 6.48 -7.55
N VAL A 80 -1.92 6.56 -6.34
CA VAL A 80 -0.48 6.53 -6.09
C VAL A 80 -0.14 5.63 -4.92
N VAL A 81 0.83 4.74 -5.10
CA VAL A 81 1.39 3.93 -4.02
C VAL A 81 2.89 4.19 -3.95
N GLU A 82 3.37 4.59 -2.78
CA GLU A 82 4.78 4.69 -2.43
C GLU A 82 5.17 3.45 -1.63
N ARG A 83 6.31 2.85 -1.93
CA ARG A 83 6.89 1.80 -1.12
C ARG A 83 8.21 2.26 -0.50
N LYS A 84 8.43 1.86 0.74
CA LYS A 84 9.67 2.08 1.48
C LYS A 84 10.08 0.79 2.19
N ASP A 85 11.35 0.41 2.14
CA ASP A 85 11.87 -0.50 3.14
C ASP A 85 12.28 0.25 4.43
N LEU A 86 12.72 -0.48 5.47
CA LEU A 86 13.11 0.13 6.73
C LEU A 86 14.31 1.08 6.59
N SER A 87 15.31 0.68 5.81
CA SER A 87 16.53 1.47 5.62
C SER A 87 16.21 2.78 4.92
N ASP A 88 15.45 2.70 3.83
CA ASP A 88 15.01 3.87 3.06
C ASP A 88 14.09 4.76 3.87
N LEU A 89 13.22 4.21 4.71
CA LEU A 89 12.37 4.99 5.61
C LEU A 89 13.22 5.79 6.60
N VAL A 90 14.20 5.16 7.25
CA VAL A 90 15.09 5.83 8.21
C VAL A 90 15.93 6.89 7.51
N HIS A 91 16.48 6.57 6.33
CA HIS A 91 17.23 7.53 5.51
C HIS A 91 16.38 8.75 5.15
N SER A 92 15.15 8.56 4.69
CA SER A 92 14.28 9.68 4.38
C SER A 92 13.68 10.38 5.59
N CYS A 93 13.63 9.77 6.77
CA CYS A 93 13.27 10.51 7.98
C CYS A 93 14.41 11.41 8.48
N THR A 94 15.62 11.24 7.94
CA THR A 94 16.83 11.95 8.36
C THR A 94 17.46 12.77 7.26
N VAL A 95 18.18 12.11 6.35
CA VAL A 95 19.00 12.73 5.30
C VAL A 95 18.10 13.41 4.25
N ASP A 96 17.13 12.67 3.69
CA ASP A 96 16.29 13.16 2.59
C ASP A 96 14.94 13.71 3.05
N ARG A 97 14.86 14.17 4.31
CA ARG A 97 13.58 14.50 4.95
C ARG A 97 12.74 15.52 4.20
N ASN A 98 13.36 16.57 3.68
CA ASN A 98 12.64 17.61 2.96
C ASN A 98 12.08 17.08 1.63
N ALA A 99 12.85 16.28 0.90
CA ALA A 99 12.41 15.67 -0.34
C ALA A 99 11.24 14.69 -0.09
N PHE A 100 11.35 13.86 0.94
CA PHE A 100 10.31 12.90 1.29
C PHE A 100 9.00 13.58 1.73
N ILE A 101 9.07 14.62 2.57
CA ILE A 101 7.87 15.39 2.94
C ILE A 101 7.22 16.04 1.73
N ASN A 102 8.00 16.58 0.80
CA ASN A 102 7.45 17.16 -0.42
C ASN A 102 6.77 16.10 -1.28
N ARG A 103 7.37 14.91 -1.42
CA ARG A 103 6.73 13.77 -2.09
C ARG A 103 5.41 13.38 -1.44
N LEU A 104 5.36 13.26 -0.11
CA LEU A 104 4.14 12.94 0.64
C LEU A 104 3.06 14.03 0.49
N ARG A 105 3.44 15.32 0.45
CA ARG A 105 2.50 16.42 0.16
C ARG A 105 1.93 16.37 -1.25
N LEU A 106 2.70 15.89 -2.23
CA LEU A 106 2.20 15.65 -3.58
C LEU A 106 1.23 14.47 -3.58
N MET A 107 1.59 13.36 -2.92
CA MET A 107 0.69 12.20 -2.77
C MET A 107 -0.61 12.58 -2.08
N ALA A 108 -0.57 13.50 -1.11
CA ALA A 108 -1.75 14.01 -0.41
C ALA A 108 -2.80 14.71 -1.30
N ARG A 109 -2.51 14.91 -2.59
CA ARG A 109 -3.46 15.44 -3.57
C ARG A 109 -4.26 14.35 -4.31
N TYR A 110 -3.80 13.09 -4.25
CA TYR A 110 -4.40 11.97 -4.96
C TYR A 110 -5.54 11.37 -4.14
N PRO A 111 -6.76 11.15 -4.68
CA PRO A 111 -7.85 10.52 -3.93
C PRO A 111 -7.46 9.17 -3.33
N HIS A 112 -6.74 8.34 -4.08
CA HIS A 112 -6.22 7.05 -3.64
C HIS A 112 -4.71 7.16 -3.47
N ARG A 113 -4.26 7.14 -2.22
CA ARG A 113 -2.84 7.28 -1.88
C ARG A 113 -2.48 6.29 -0.78
N LEU A 114 -1.31 5.65 -0.87
CA LEU A 114 -0.85 4.72 0.15
C LEU A 114 0.66 4.74 0.28
N LEU A 115 1.17 4.79 1.50
CA LEU A 115 2.58 4.53 1.82
C LEU A 115 2.71 3.11 2.39
N VAL A 116 3.42 2.23 1.70
CA VAL A 116 3.67 0.86 2.15
C VAL A 116 5.09 0.75 2.68
N ILE A 117 5.22 0.30 3.92
CA ILE A 117 6.52 0.09 4.57
C ILE A 117 6.74 -1.42 4.64
N THR A 118 7.71 -1.95 3.89
CA THR A 118 8.06 -3.39 3.93
C THR A 118 8.95 -3.69 5.13
N SER A 119 8.42 -3.47 6.32
CA SER A 119 8.96 -3.82 7.62
C SER A 119 7.83 -3.79 8.64
N THR A 120 7.93 -4.59 9.70
CA THR A 120 6.93 -4.59 10.77
C THR A 120 6.96 -3.27 11.54
N LEU A 121 5.82 -2.86 12.09
CA LEU A 121 5.77 -1.69 12.97
C LEU A 121 6.67 -1.88 14.21
N SER A 122 6.81 -3.11 14.70
CA SER A 122 7.72 -3.44 15.81
C SER A 122 9.19 -3.22 15.45
N GLN A 123 9.62 -3.54 14.24
CA GLN A 123 10.96 -3.23 13.74
C GLN A 123 11.14 -1.72 13.55
N VAL A 124 10.15 -1.02 13.00
CA VAL A 124 10.18 0.45 12.89
C VAL A 124 10.33 1.11 14.26
N LYS A 125 9.78 0.51 15.33
CA LYS A 125 9.87 0.95 16.73
C LYS A 125 11.11 0.47 17.48
N SER A 126 11.99 -0.29 16.85
CA SER A 126 13.19 -0.86 17.47
C SER A 126 14.45 -0.09 17.04
N PRO A 127 15.55 -0.14 17.81
CA PRO A 127 16.82 0.49 17.43
C PRO A 127 17.32 0.02 16.06
N TYR A 128 17.88 0.96 15.28
CA TYR A 128 18.41 0.68 13.95
C TYR A 128 19.91 0.37 14.01
N SER A 129 20.35 -0.69 13.32
CA SER A 129 21.75 -1.12 13.33
C SER A 129 22.72 -0.11 12.70
N HIS A 130 22.22 0.74 11.79
CA HIS A 130 23.04 1.62 10.96
C HIS A 130 22.70 3.11 11.10
N ALA A 131 21.86 3.50 12.07
CA ALA A 131 21.44 4.89 12.24
C ALA A 131 21.23 5.25 13.72
N SER A 132 21.80 6.39 14.15
CA SER A 132 21.59 6.95 15.50
C SER A 132 20.31 7.80 15.57
N VAL A 133 19.20 7.22 15.09
CA VAL A 133 17.89 7.88 15.07
C VAL A 133 17.02 7.24 16.12
N ASP A 134 16.39 8.07 16.96
CA ASP A 134 15.38 7.59 17.91
C ASP A 134 14.20 6.99 17.13
N PRO A 135 13.92 5.67 17.25
CA PRO A 135 12.82 5.02 16.55
C PRO A 135 11.46 5.67 16.84
N ASN A 136 11.31 6.31 18.01
CA ASN A 136 10.10 7.04 18.34
C ASN A 136 9.84 8.20 17.39
N ARG A 137 10.89 8.89 16.92
CA ARG A 137 10.76 10.00 15.97
C ARG A 137 10.29 9.51 14.61
N THR A 138 10.79 8.35 14.15
CA THR A 138 10.32 7.72 12.91
C THR A 138 8.83 7.38 13.01
N THR A 139 8.40 6.72 14.09
CA THR A 139 6.98 6.40 14.26
C THR A 139 6.10 7.65 14.41
N GLN A 140 6.54 8.65 15.18
CA GLN A 140 5.81 9.92 15.33
C GLN A 140 5.66 10.63 13.98
N PHE A 141 6.69 10.58 13.13
CA PHE A 141 6.61 11.09 11.78
C PHE A 141 5.55 10.37 10.95
N LEU A 142 5.52 9.04 10.95
CA LEU A 142 4.49 8.27 10.24
C LEU A 142 3.07 8.60 10.73
N VAL A 143 2.88 8.72 12.04
CA VAL A 143 1.59 9.14 12.62
C VAL A 143 1.21 10.56 12.20
N ALA A 144 2.17 11.49 12.13
CA ALA A 144 1.93 12.84 11.65
C ALA A 144 1.59 12.88 10.15
N VAL A 145 2.17 11.99 9.34
CA VAL A 145 1.82 11.81 7.92
C VAL A 145 0.39 11.29 7.78
N LEU A 146 0.02 10.27 8.57
CA LEU A 146 -1.33 9.71 8.59
C LEU A 146 -2.38 10.76 9.02
N ALA A 147 -2.17 11.43 10.16
CA ALA A 147 -3.16 12.35 10.71
C ALA A 147 -3.15 13.73 10.03
N GLY A 148 -1.98 14.24 9.69
CA GLY A 148 -1.80 15.61 9.18
C GLY A 148 -1.91 15.72 7.67
N LEU A 149 -1.23 14.85 6.93
CA LEU A 149 -1.31 14.84 5.46
C LEU A 149 -2.41 13.92 4.92
N GLN A 150 -3.07 13.16 5.80
CA GLN A 150 -4.06 12.16 5.41
C GLN A 150 -3.51 11.18 4.37
N VAL A 151 -2.23 10.83 4.50
CA VAL A 151 -1.59 9.78 3.69
C VAL A 151 -1.55 8.53 4.56
N PRO A 152 -2.42 7.54 4.33
CA PRO A 152 -2.39 6.31 5.10
C PRO A 152 -1.08 5.58 4.85
N PHE A 153 -0.60 4.90 5.89
CA PHE A 153 0.51 3.98 5.75
C PHE A 153 0.15 2.62 6.33
N VAL A 154 0.77 1.59 5.78
CA VAL A 154 0.71 0.23 6.28
C VAL A 154 2.12 -0.33 6.42
N CYS A 155 2.29 -1.24 7.37
CA CYS A 155 3.50 -2.02 7.54
C CYS A 155 3.22 -3.45 7.05
N SER A 156 4.17 -4.07 6.35
CA SER A 156 4.11 -5.49 5.99
C SER A 156 5.32 -6.22 6.54
N GLU A 157 5.09 -7.42 7.06
CA GLU A 157 6.11 -8.25 7.70
C GLU A 157 7.13 -8.77 6.70
N THR A 158 6.67 -9.08 5.48
CA THR A 158 7.51 -9.63 4.41
C THR A 158 7.28 -8.90 3.09
N HIS A 159 8.19 -9.15 2.16
CA HIS A 159 8.08 -8.67 0.79
C HIS A 159 6.81 -9.17 0.12
N GLU A 160 6.50 -10.44 0.32
CA GLU A 160 5.33 -11.15 -0.21
C GLU A 160 4.02 -10.56 0.32
N LEU A 161 3.94 -10.29 1.62
CA LEU A 161 2.72 -9.69 2.19
C LEU A 161 2.53 -8.24 1.73
N GLY A 162 3.62 -7.49 1.57
CA GLY A 162 3.58 -6.15 0.99
C GLY A 162 3.12 -6.17 -0.47
N GLU A 163 3.62 -7.13 -1.25
CA GLU A 163 3.23 -7.36 -2.64
C GLU A 163 1.74 -7.70 -2.77
N GLU A 164 1.21 -8.57 -1.90
CA GLU A 164 -0.22 -8.90 -1.86
C GLU A 164 -1.08 -7.69 -1.50
N LEU A 165 -0.69 -6.97 -0.45
CA LEU A 165 -1.42 -5.80 -0.01
C LEU A 165 -1.49 -4.74 -1.11
N VAL A 166 -0.36 -4.43 -1.76
CA VAL A 166 -0.33 -3.46 -2.87
C VAL A 166 -1.17 -3.94 -4.03
N GLY A 167 -1.07 -5.23 -4.39
CA GLY A 167 -1.87 -5.83 -5.46
C GLY A 167 -3.36 -5.73 -5.18
N SER A 168 -3.80 -6.08 -3.97
CA SER A 168 -5.20 -6.01 -3.55
C SER A 168 -5.72 -4.58 -3.50
N TYR A 169 -4.92 -3.64 -2.98
CA TYR A 169 -5.29 -2.23 -2.92
C TYR A 169 -5.49 -1.64 -4.31
N LEU A 170 -4.52 -1.84 -5.22
CA LEU A 170 -4.61 -1.35 -6.60
C LEU A 170 -5.78 -1.99 -7.35
N TYR A 171 -6.03 -3.28 -7.14
CA TYR A 171 -7.21 -3.96 -7.68
C TYR A 171 -8.51 -3.30 -7.21
N GLN A 172 -8.65 -3.09 -5.89
CA GLN A 172 -9.84 -2.50 -5.29
C GLN A 172 -10.09 -1.08 -5.77
N VAL A 173 -9.04 -0.24 -5.85
CA VAL A 173 -9.17 1.13 -6.37
C VAL A 173 -9.72 1.11 -7.80
N HIS A 174 -9.19 0.25 -8.66
CA HIS A 174 -9.69 0.10 -10.02
C HIS A 174 -11.15 -0.40 -10.05
N LEU A 175 -11.47 -1.41 -9.23
CA LEU A 175 -12.82 -1.95 -9.14
C LEU A 175 -13.83 -0.88 -8.72
N TYR A 176 -13.55 -0.13 -7.65
CA TYR A 176 -14.42 0.96 -7.21
C TYR A 176 -14.58 2.04 -8.26
N HIS A 177 -13.48 2.45 -8.91
CA HIS A 177 -13.56 3.42 -9.99
C HIS A 177 -14.45 2.93 -11.14
N TRP A 178 -14.33 1.65 -11.53
CA TRP A 178 -15.17 1.05 -12.56
C TRP A 178 -16.64 0.99 -12.13
N LEU A 179 -16.92 0.60 -10.88
CA LEU A 179 -18.29 0.53 -10.37
C LEU A 179 -18.95 1.92 -10.35
N GLU A 180 -18.22 2.93 -9.90
CA GLU A 180 -18.70 4.32 -9.90
C GLU A 180 -18.97 4.84 -11.31
N SER A 181 -18.09 4.55 -12.28
CA SER A 181 -18.27 5.01 -13.65
C SER A 181 -19.42 4.30 -14.40
N HIS A 182 -20.01 3.26 -13.80
CA HIS A 182 -21.13 2.48 -14.36
C HIS A 182 -22.36 2.51 -13.44
N ASP A 183 -22.49 3.54 -12.59
CA ASP A 183 -23.64 3.80 -11.71
C ASP A 183 -23.94 2.70 -10.67
N TYR A 184 -22.97 1.86 -10.34
CA TYR A 184 -23.09 0.87 -9.27
C TYR A 184 -22.69 1.41 -7.89
N GLY A 185 -22.14 2.63 -7.80
CA GLY A 185 -21.59 3.17 -6.55
C GLY A 185 -20.31 2.45 -6.08
N ARG A 186 -19.87 2.66 -4.83
CA ARG A 186 -18.65 2.05 -4.25
C ARG A 186 -18.90 0.77 -3.44
N PHE A 187 -20.00 0.09 -3.69
CA PHE A 187 -20.40 -1.07 -2.90
C PHE A 187 -19.93 -2.36 -3.58
N LEU A 188 -19.39 -3.31 -2.83
CA LEU A 188 -19.02 -4.60 -3.42
C LEU A 188 -20.23 -5.53 -3.51
N ALA A 189 -21.16 -5.45 -2.58
CA ALA A 189 -22.45 -6.13 -2.58
C ALA A 189 -23.60 -5.15 -2.30
N ASP A 190 -24.84 -5.61 -2.44
CA ASP A 190 -26.01 -4.81 -2.06
C ASP A 190 -26.03 -4.61 -0.54
N ASN A 191 -26.17 -3.35 -0.10
CA ASN A 191 -26.10 -2.92 1.30
C ASN A 191 -24.70 -2.93 1.95
N ASP A 192 -23.62 -3.01 1.18
CA ASP A 192 -22.30 -2.66 1.74
C ASP A 192 -22.28 -1.15 2.08
N LEU A 193 -21.80 -0.81 3.28
CA LEU A 193 -21.55 0.53 3.86
C LEU A 193 -22.50 1.69 3.50
#